data_AF-A0A9D8T875-F1
#
_entry.id   AF-A0A9D8T875-F1
#
_cell.length_a   1.000
_cell.length_b   1.000
_cell.length_c   1.000
_cell.angle_alpha   90.00
_cell.angle_beta   90.00
_cell.angle_gamma   90.00
#
_symmetry.space_group_name_H-M   'P 1'
#
loop_
_entity.id
_entity.type
_entity.pdbx_description
1 polymer ?
#
loop_
_entity_poly.entity_id
_entity_poly.type
_entity_poly.pdbx_seq_one_letter_code
_entity_poly.pdbx_strand_id
1 'polypeptide(L)' 'MRKICKALFLALMAMFAYHQADACTNLIVTPAASTDGSVMITYAADSHQLYGELYFRPAMKYGKGAMVPIYEWDTGK' A
#
# COMPACT_ATOMS: atom_id res chain seq x y z
N MET A 1 -45.59 0.26 9.54
CA MET A 1 -44.83 1.50 9.85
C MET A 1 -43.50 1.23 10.55
N ARG A 2 -43.48 0.65 11.77
CA ARG A 2 -42.25 0.45 12.57
C ARG A 2 -41.14 -0.40 11.89
N LYS A 3 -41.50 -1.41 11.08
CA LYS A 3 -40.55 -2.22 10.29
C LYS A 3 -39.95 -1.46 9.10
N ILE A 4 -40.77 -0.61 8.46
CA ILE A 4 -40.36 0.22 7.32
C ILE A 4 -39.39 1.31 7.79
N CYS A 5 -39.67 1.96 8.93
CA CYS A 5 -38.74 2.94 9.52
C CYS A 5 -37.39 2.31 9.90
N LYS A 6 -37.38 1.08 10.44
CA LYS A 6 -36.14 0.36 10.73
C LYS A 6 -35.35 0.01 9.46
N ALA A 7 -36.03 -0.42 8.41
CA ALA A 7 -35.40 -0.72 7.12
C ALA A 7 -34.80 0.53 6.47
N LEU A 8 -35.53 1.65 6.49
CA LEU A 8 -35.05 2.94 5.99
C LEU A 8 -33.84 3.45 6.80
N PHE A 9 -33.89 3.31 8.13
CA PHE A 9 -32.76 3.69 8.99
C PHE A 9 -31.52 2.84 8.71
N LEU A 10 -31.69 1.53 8.51
CA LEU A 10 -30.58 0.62 8.19
C LEU A 10 -29.98 0.91 6.81
N ALA A 11 -30.83 1.19 5.81
CA ALA A 11 -30.39 1.59 4.47
C ALA A 11 -29.62 2.92 4.49
N LEU A 12 -30.08 3.89 5.29
CA LEU A 12 -29.40 5.15 5.49
C LEU A 12 -28.02 4.96 6.14
N MET A 13 -27.92 4.13 7.18
CA MET A 13 -26.63 3.81 7.82
C MET A 13 -25.65 3.13 6.87
N ALA A 14 -26.13 2.24 5.99
CA ALA A 14 -25.28 1.55 5.01
C ALA A 14 -24.62 2.52 4.01
N MET A 15 -25.29 3.62 3.65
CA MET A 15 -24.72 4.64 2.76
C MET A 15 -23.56 5.41 3.42
N PHE A 16 -23.57 5.56 4.75
CA PHE A 16 -22.49 6.22 5.50
C PHE A 16 -21.34 5.26 5.87
N ALA A 17 -21.47 3.97 5.59
CA ALA A 17 -20.44 2.97 5.89
C ALA A 17 -19.37 2.85 4.78
N TYR A 18 -19.55 3.53 3.64
CA TYR A 18 -18.57 3.52 2.55
C TYR A 18 -17.43 4.48 2.87
N HIS A 19 -16.30 3.91 3.30
CA HIS A 19 -15.03 4.62 3.38
C HIS A 19 -14.14 4.16 2.23
N GLN A 20 -13.70 5.08 1.37
CA GLN A 20 -12.56 4.79 0.50
C GLN A 20 -11.34 4.57 1.40
N ALA A 21 -10.69 3.42 1.25
CA ALA A 21 -9.43 3.13 1.90
C ALA A 21 -8.31 3.63 0.99
N ASP A 22 -7.35 4.37 1.57
CA ASP A 22 -6.07 4.63 0.92
C ASP A 22 -5.32 3.30 0.84
N ALA A 23 -5.42 2.62 -0.29
CA ALA A 23 -4.93 1.27 -0.49
C ALA A 23 -3.97 1.22 -1.66
N CYS A 24 -2.74 0.79 -1.40
CA CYS A 24 -1.78 0.48 -2.45
C CYS A 24 -2.23 -0.76 -3.22
N THR A 25 -1.90 -0.80 -4.51
CA THR A 25 -2.09 -2.01 -5.35
C THR A 25 -0.75 -2.70 -5.59
N ASN A 26 -0.66 -3.97 -5.19
CA ASN A 26 0.53 -4.80 -5.34
C ASN A 26 0.21 -6.04 -6.16
N LEU A 27 1.12 -6.46 -7.04
CA LEU A 27 1.01 -7.71 -7.79
C LEU A 27 2.21 -8.60 -7.50
N ILE A 28 1.95 -9.89 -7.32
CA ILE A 28 2.99 -10.91 -7.18
C ILE A 28 2.77 -11.96 -8.28
N VAL A 29 3.81 -12.21 -9.06
CA VAL A 29 3.82 -13.23 -10.11
C VAL A 29 4.87 -14.28 -9.75
N THR A 30 4.41 -15.52 -9.57
CA THR A 30 5.29 -16.67 -9.32
C THR A 30 5.90 -17.17 -10.64
N PRO A 31 7.01 -17.95 -10.60
CA PRO A 31 7.66 -18.45 -11.81
C PRO A 31 6.72 -19.23 -12.75
N ALA A 32 5.78 -20.00 -12.19
CA ALA A 32 4.83 -20.77 -12.99
C ALA A 32 3.71 -19.91 -13.61
N ALA A 33 3.52 -18.68 -13.12
CA ALA A 33 2.52 -17.74 -13.60
C ALA A 33 3.09 -16.72 -14.61
N SER A 34 4.41 -16.60 -14.73
CA SER A 34 5.07 -15.75 -15.72
C SER A 34 5.34 -16.50 -17.02
N THR A 35 5.45 -15.77 -18.13
CA THR A 35 5.69 -16.36 -19.46
C THR A 35 7.12 -16.82 -19.68
N ASP A 36 8.05 -16.33 -18.84
CA ASP A 36 9.49 -16.55 -18.95
C ASP A 36 10.11 -17.22 -17.72
N GLY A 37 9.29 -17.61 -16.74
CA GLY A 37 9.76 -18.24 -15.50
C GLY A 37 10.35 -17.25 -14.48
N SER A 38 10.28 -15.94 -14.71
CA SER A 38 10.73 -14.92 -13.76
C SER A 38 9.79 -14.79 -12.54
N VAL A 39 10.32 -14.25 -11.44
CA VAL A 39 9.53 -13.79 -10.29
C VAL A 39 9.36 -12.28 -10.40
N MET A 40 8.12 -11.81 -10.24
CA MET A 40 7.84 -10.37 -10.22
C MET A 40 7.14 -9.99 -8.92
N ILE A 41 7.60 -8.92 -8.29
CA ILE A 41 6.98 -8.29 -7.13
C ILE A 41 6.86 -6.81 -7.47
N THR A 42 5.63 -6.29 -7.49
CA THR A 42 5.38 -4.89 -7.82
C THR A 42 4.65 -4.18 -6.69
N TYR A 43 4.88 -2.87 -6.62
CA TYR A 43 4.23 -1.96 -5.69
C TYR A 43 3.86 -0.69 -6.45
N ALA A 44 2.60 -0.28 -6.40
CA ALA A 44 2.16 1.02 -6.88
C ALA A 44 2.32 2.04 -5.74
N ALA A 45 3.26 2.98 -5.92
CA ALA A 45 3.34 4.16 -5.08
C ALA A 45 2.37 5.20 -5.63
N ASP A 46 1.27 5.47 -4.92
CA ASP A 46 0.19 6.35 -5.39
C ASP A 46 0.62 7.82 -5.36
N SER A 47 1.40 8.21 -6.36
CA SER A 47 1.80 9.60 -6.60
C SER A 47 2.01 9.84 -8.10
N HIS A 48 1.35 10.86 -8.63
CA HIS A 48 1.49 11.27 -10.03
C HIS A 48 2.69 12.22 -10.26
N GLN A 49 3.40 12.59 -9.20
CA GLN A 49 4.49 13.57 -9.24
C GLN A 49 5.82 13.03 -8.71
N LEU A 50 5.79 11.95 -7.92
CA LEU A 50 7.00 11.34 -7.37
C LEU A 50 7.42 10.16 -8.23
N TYR A 51 8.49 10.38 -9.00
CA TYR A 51 9.22 9.30 -9.65
C TYR A 51 10.37 8.91 -8.73
N GLY A 52 10.35 7.68 -8.21
CA GLY A 52 11.43 7.17 -7.38
C GLY A 52 12.77 7.16 -8.12
N GLU A 53 13.86 7.15 -7.36
CA GLU A 53 15.20 6.95 -7.92
C GLU A 53 15.80 5.62 -7.46
N LEU A 54 16.67 5.05 -8.30
CA LEU A 54 17.35 3.81 -7.99
C LEU A 54 18.70 4.10 -7.35
N TYR A 55 18.83 3.77 -6.07
CA TYR A 55 20.09 3.92 -5.34
C TYR A 55 20.89 2.63 -5.29
N PHE A 56 22.20 2.75 -5.50
CA PHE A 56 23.16 1.69 -5.17
C PHE A 56 23.72 1.92 -3.77
N ARG A 57 23.55 0.94 -2.87
CA ARG A 57 24.15 0.91 -1.54
C ARG A 57 24.97 -0.36 -1.39
N PRO A 58 26.30 -0.28 -1.13
CA PRO A 58 27.14 -1.45 -0.92
C PRO A 58 26.65 -2.31 0.26
N ALA A 59 26.96 -3.61 0.23
CA ALA A 59 26.64 -4.52 1.31
C ALA A 59 27.31 -4.10 2.62
N MET A 60 26.56 -4.13 3.72
CA MET A 60 27.03 -3.80 5.07
C MET A 60 26.70 -4.92 6.06
N LYS A 61 27.49 -5.04 7.12
CA LYS A 61 27.23 -5.93 8.26
C LYS A 61 26.66 -5.10 9.41
N TYR A 62 25.45 -5.43 9.84
CA TYR A 62 24.79 -4.75 10.96
C TYR A 62 24.84 -5.64 12.21
N GLY A 63 25.46 -5.13 13.27
CA GLY A 63 25.50 -5.81 14.57
C GLY A 63 24.17 -5.74 15.31
N LYS A 64 24.05 -6.48 16.43
CA LYS A 64 22.88 -6.42 17.30
C LYS A 64 22.67 -4.98 17.80
N GLY A 65 21.44 -4.45 17.63
CA GLY A 65 21.08 -3.11 18.05
C GLY A 65 21.48 -1.99 17.09
N ALA A 66 21.94 -2.32 15.87
CA ALA A 66 22.14 -1.30 14.84
C ALA A 66 20.83 -0.58 14.51
N MET A 67 20.91 0.76 14.37
CA MET A 67 19.80 1.63 14.03
C MET A 67 20.15 2.41 12.76
N VAL A 68 19.14 2.69 11.92
CA VAL A 68 19.27 3.60 10.79
C VAL A 68 18.46 4.86 11.10
N PRO A 69 19.03 6.06 10.96
CA PRO A 69 18.22 7.27 11.03
C PRO A 69 17.25 7.29 9.84
N ILE A 70 15.98 7.53 10.13
CA ILE A 70 14.95 7.71 9.11
C ILE A 70 14.80 9.21 8.90
N TYR A 71 14.95 9.64 7.66
CA TYR A 71 14.68 11.01 7.24
C TYR A 71 13.51 10.97 6.27
N GLU A 72 12.50 11.78 6.55
CA GLU A 72 11.36 12.01 5.67
C GLU A 72 11.85 12.76 4.42
N TRP A 73 11.48 12.26 3.25
CA TRP A 73 12.03 12.70 1.99
C TRP A 73 11.57 14.11 1.59
N ASP A 74 10.31 14.43 1.85
CA ASP A 74 9.69 15.68 1.41
C ASP A 74 10.10 16.88 2.28
N THR A 75 10.32 16.65 3.56
CA THR A 75 10.57 17.68 4.58
C THR A 75 11.98 17.62 5.18
N GLY A 76 12.73 16.55 4.93
CA GLY A 76 14.09 16.33 5.44
C GLY A 76 14.17 16.14 6.96
N LYS A 77 13.05 15.83 7.62
CA LYS A 77 12.95 15.67 9.08
C LYS A 77 13.15 14.23 9.52
#